data_AF-A0A1H5UCA1-F1
#
_entry.id   AF-A0A1H5UCA1-F1
#
_cell.length_a   1.000
_cell.length_b   1.000
_cell.length_c   1.000
_cell.angle_alpha   90.00
_cell.angle_beta   90.00
_cell.angle_gamma   90.00
#
_symmetry.space_group_name_H-M   'P 1'
#
loop_
_entity.id
_entity.type
_entity.pdbx_description
1 polymer ?
#
loop_
_entity_poly.entity_id
_entity_poly.type
_entity_poly.pdbx_seq_one_letter_code
_entity_poly.pdbx_strand_id
1 'polypeptide(L)'
;MTRQCFDKAKALIDAANCEDPNREISEGKDWPKELLYSRRMSDMLERYAPDADDAIKLAVSAQHIQRWKSPRSDYPMDRKGYHQWRTELNKFHADTVADLLAKAGYENTFIARVTQAVGKKSLKTNPDTQLLEDVAGLVFLEHYLLDFAGEHPEYDEQKWLDIIRRIWNKMSAQAHQFILAGHIRLPDSLAALIKQAVSE
;
A
#
# COMPACT_ATOMS: atom_id res chain seq x y z
N MET A 1 22.39 5.60 17.11
CA MET A 1 21.47 4.47 17.35
C MET A 1 20.32 4.45 16.34
N THR A 2 19.61 5.57 16.12
CA THR A 2 18.44 5.64 15.22
C THR A 2 18.69 5.14 13.79
N ARG A 3 19.76 5.60 13.12
CA ARG A 3 20.08 5.17 11.76
C ARG A 3 20.36 3.67 11.63
N GLN A 4 21.05 3.08 12.61
CA GLN A 4 21.34 1.64 12.61
C GLN A 4 20.07 0.79 12.85
N CYS A 5 19.15 1.25 13.70
CA CYS A 5 17.86 0.59 13.89
C CYS A 5 17.00 0.67 12.61
N PHE A 6 17.00 1.82 11.94
CA PHE A 6 16.28 2.02 10.68
C PHE A 6 16.78 1.09 9.58
N ASP A 7 18.09 1.10 9.31
CA ASP A 7 18.71 0.27 8.27
C ASP A 7 18.44 -1.23 8.54
N LYS A 8 18.52 -1.65 9.81
CA LYS A 8 18.21 -3.01 10.22
C LYS A 8 16.73 -3.37 10.01
N ALA A 9 15.80 -2.50 10.40
CA ALA A 9 14.37 -2.72 10.20
C ALA A 9 14.01 -2.80 8.72
N LYS A 10 14.55 -1.90 7.89
CA LYS A 10 14.33 -1.93 6.44
C LYS A 10 14.85 -3.21 5.82
N ALA A 11 16.07 -3.64 6.20
CA ALA A 11 16.63 -4.90 5.73
C ALA A 11 15.79 -6.12 6.14
N LEU A 12 15.24 -6.13 7.36
CA LEU A 12 14.35 -7.19 7.82
C LEU A 12 13.03 -7.22 7.04
N ILE A 13 12.44 -6.06 6.75
CA ILE A 13 11.22 -5.94 5.91
C ILE A 13 11.49 -6.44 4.49
N ASP A 14 12.60 -6.01 3.89
CA ASP A 14 12.97 -6.41 2.53
C ASP A 14 13.26 -7.90 2.44
N ALA A 15 14.00 -8.45 3.42
CA ALA A 15 14.25 -9.89 3.52
C ALA A 15 12.94 -10.67 3.64
N ALA A 16 12.03 -10.22 4.51
CA ALA A 16 10.74 -10.85 4.68
C ALA A 16 9.94 -10.85 3.37
N ASN A 17 9.87 -9.72 2.64
CA ASN A 17 9.18 -9.59 1.35
C ASN A 17 9.88 -10.31 0.18
N CYS A 18 11.19 -10.56 0.27
CA CYS A 18 11.94 -11.31 -0.74
C CYS A 18 11.58 -12.80 -0.75
N GLU A 19 10.97 -13.31 0.32
CA GLU A 19 10.46 -14.69 0.41
C GLU A 19 9.19 -14.93 -0.44
N ASP A 20 8.62 -13.91 -1.09
CA ASP A 20 7.44 -14.06 -1.94
C ASP A 20 7.76 -14.98 -3.15
N PRO A 21 7.07 -16.13 -3.29
CA PRO A 21 7.27 -17.00 -4.44
C PRO A 21 6.65 -16.43 -5.73
N ASN A 22 5.75 -15.45 -5.62
CA ASN A 22 5.12 -14.81 -6.77
C ASN A 22 6.07 -13.79 -7.38
N ARG A 23 6.12 -13.74 -8.71
CA ARG A 23 7.11 -12.97 -9.46
C ARG A 23 6.45 -12.00 -10.43
N GLU A 24 7.00 -10.80 -10.53
CA GLU A 24 6.58 -9.75 -11.47
C GLU A 24 7.78 -9.17 -12.22
N ILE A 25 7.60 -8.95 -13.52
CA ILE A 25 8.61 -8.27 -14.35
C ILE A 25 8.33 -6.77 -14.31
N SER A 26 9.32 -5.98 -13.87
CA SER A 26 9.28 -4.52 -13.89
C SER A 26 10.64 -4.01 -14.35
N GLU A 27 10.63 -3.10 -15.33
CA GLU A 27 11.85 -2.50 -15.90
C GLU A 27 12.85 -3.54 -16.44
N GLY A 28 12.34 -4.61 -17.06
CA GLY A 28 13.17 -5.69 -17.60
C GLY A 28 13.82 -6.58 -16.55
N LYS A 29 13.51 -6.39 -15.26
CA LYS A 29 13.97 -7.23 -14.16
C LYS A 29 12.81 -7.98 -13.51
N ASP A 30 13.11 -9.18 -13.09
CA ASP A 30 12.21 -10.08 -12.38
C ASP A 30 12.34 -9.90 -10.85
N TRP A 31 11.20 -9.70 -10.17
CA TRP A 31 11.13 -9.34 -8.76
C TRP A 31 10.14 -10.22 -7.98
N PRO A 32 10.42 -10.56 -6.71
CA PRO A 32 9.38 -11.00 -5.77
C PRO A 32 8.31 -9.91 -5.67
N LYS A 33 7.04 -10.29 -5.84
CA LYS A 33 5.91 -9.36 -6.01
C LYS A 33 5.78 -8.37 -4.86
N GLU A 34 5.74 -8.83 -3.60
CA GLU A 34 5.64 -7.88 -2.48
C GLU A 34 6.93 -7.07 -2.21
N LEU A 35 8.10 -7.56 -2.63
CA LEU A 35 9.34 -6.75 -2.58
C LEU A 35 9.28 -5.59 -3.59
N LEU A 36 8.78 -5.86 -4.81
CA LEU A 36 8.54 -4.83 -5.81
C LEU A 36 7.49 -3.82 -5.33
N TYR A 37 6.41 -4.31 -4.71
CA TYR A 37 5.39 -3.44 -4.12
C TYR A 37 5.99 -2.52 -3.04
N SER A 38 6.78 -3.06 -2.12
CA SER A 38 7.45 -2.28 -1.07
C SER A 38 8.36 -1.18 -1.65
N ARG A 39 9.10 -1.48 -2.73
CA ARG A 39 9.92 -0.49 -3.45
C ARG A 39 9.08 0.63 -4.06
N ARG A 40 8.02 0.30 -4.81
CA ARG A 40 7.10 1.28 -5.40
C ARG A 40 6.47 2.19 -4.33
N MET A 41 6.15 1.62 -3.16
CA MET A 41 5.66 2.36 -2.00
C MET A 41 6.70 3.35 -1.46
N SER A 42 7.95 2.93 -1.29
CA SER A 42 9.03 3.83 -0.86
C SER A 42 9.29 4.94 -1.89
N ASP A 43 9.40 4.60 -3.17
CA ASP A 43 9.66 5.56 -4.25
C ASP A 43 8.53 6.60 -4.39
N MET A 44 7.27 6.17 -4.19
CA MET A 44 6.13 7.07 -4.17
C MET A 44 6.15 7.99 -2.95
N LEU A 45 6.50 7.48 -1.76
CA LEU A 45 6.59 8.29 -0.55
C LEU A 45 7.64 9.40 -0.71
N GLU A 46 8.80 9.10 -1.30
CA GLU A 46 9.85 10.09 -1.54
C GLU A 46 9.38 11.24 -2.46
N ARG A 47 8.53 10.95 -3.45
CA ARG A 47 7.91 11.97 -4.31
C ARG A 47 6.78 12.74 -3.63
N TYR A 48 5.94 12.04 -2.86
CA TYR A 48 4.71 12.61 -2.30
C TYR A 48 4.93 13.38 -0.99
N ALA A 49 5.80 12.86 -0.12
CA ALA A 49 6.10 13.41 1.21
C ALA A 49 7.57 13.16 1.57
N PRO A 50 8.53 13.88 0.93
CA PRO A 50 9.97 13.64 1.09
C PRO A 50 10.47 13.82 2.53
N ASP A 51 9.79 14.65 3.32
CA ASP A 51 10.14 14.93 4.72
C ASP A 51 9.57 13.90 5.71
N ALA A 52 8.97 12.80 5.23
CA ALA A 52 8.43 11.75 6.08
C ALA A 52 9.51 11.15 7.01
N ASP A 53 9.13 10.95 8.26
CA ASP A 53 10.01 10.37 9.28
C ASP A 53 10.19 8.85 9.12
N ASP A 54 11.09 8.29 9.92
CA ASP A 54 11.42 6.87 9.90
C ASP A 54 10.21 5.96 10.18
N ALA A 55 9.26 6.40 11.01
CA ALA A 55 8.08 5.60 11.33
C ALA A 55 7.21 5.42 10.08
N ILE A 56 6.97 6.50 9.34
CA ILE A 56 6.22 6.45 8.08
C ILE A 56 6.96 5.65 7.02
N LYS A 57 8.27 5.89 6.85
CA LYS A 57 9.09 5.16 5.88
C LYS A 57 9.00 3.64 6.08
N LEU A 58 9.08 3.19 7.33
CA LEU A 58 8.95 1.77 7.68
C LEU A 58 7.52 1.26 7.51
N ALA A 59 6.51 2.05 7.91
CA ALA A 59 5.10 1.67 7.76
C ALA A 59 4.70 1.49 6.28
N VAL A 60 5.10 2.44 5.42
CA VAL A 60 4.88 2.41 3.97
C VAL A 60 5.59 1.20 3.34
N SER A 61 6.85 0.94 3.72
CA SER A 61 7.61 -0.22 3.24
C SER A 61 6.97 -1.55 3.64
N ALA A 62 6.25 -1.58 4.77
CA ALA A 62 5.62 -2.77 5.34
C ALA A 62 4.11 -2.89 5.08
N GLN A 63 3.51 -2.01 4.26
CA GLN A 63 2.05 -1.93 4.09
C GLN A 63 1.38 -3.26 3.66
N HIS A 64 2.08 -4.07 2.84
CA HIS A 64 1.71 -5.43 2.43
C HIS A 64 2.76 -6.49 2.83
N ILE A 65 3.43 -6.29 3.97
CA ILE A 65 4.48 -7.21 4.45
C ILE A 65 3.98 -8.67 4.48
N GLN A 66 4.67 -9.55 3.76
CA GLN A 66 4.35 -10.98 3.68
C GLN A 66 2.92 -11.34 3.24
N ARG A 67 2.25 -10.47 2.48
CA ARG A 67 0.84 -10.61 2.12
C ARG A 67 0.47 -11.93 1.44
N TRP A 68 1.37 -12.54 0.63
CA TRP A 68 1.12 -13.83 -0.02
C TRP A 68 0.86 -14.98 0.97
N LYS A 69 1.24 -14.84 2.24
CA LYS A 69 0.95 -15.83 3.29
C LYS A 69 -0.51 -15.85 3.75
N SER A 70 -1.32 -14.87 3.34
CA SER A 70 -2.77 -14.79 3.64
C SER A 70 -3.57 -14.49 2.37
N PRO A 71 -3.66 -15.46 1.44
CA PRO A 71 -4.32 -15.27 0.16
C PRO A 71 -5.85 -15.15 0.30
N ARG A 72 -6.47 -14.36 -0.58
CA ARG A 72 -7.93 -14.16 -0.60
C ARG A 72 -8.70 -15.47 -0.84
N SER A 73 -8.09 -16.45 -1.49
CA SER A 73 -8.66 -17.78 -1.80
C SER A 73 -9.06 -18.57 -0.56
N ASP A 74 -8.45 -18.28 0.59
CA ASP A 74 -8.67 -19.05 1.82
C ASP A 74 -9.98 -18.68 2.54
N TYR A 75 -10.72 -17.71 1.99
CA TYR A 75 -11.95 -17.17 2.56
C TYR A 75 -13.11 -17.28 1.56
N PRO A 76 -14.38 -17.38 2.00
CA PRO A 76 -15.54 -17.43 1.10
C PRO A 76 -15.56 -16.27 0.10
N MET A 77 -15.84 -16.54 -1.18
CA MET A 77 -15.88 -15.55 -2.27
C MET A 77 -17.14 -14.67 -2.26
N ASP A 78 -17.53 -14.22 -1.07
CA ASP A 78 -18.62 -13.30 -0.85
C ASP A 78 -18.12 -12.02 -0.14
N ARG A 79 -19.04 -11.09 0.08
CA ARG A 79 -18.74 -9.82 0.75
C ARG A 79 -18.31 -10.01 2.20
N LYS A 80 -18.89 -10.98 2.93
CA LYS A 80 -18.58 -11.24 4.34
C LYS A 80 -17.17 -11.81 4.47
N GLY A 81 -16.83 -12.80 3.66
CA GLY A 81 -15.50 -13.40 3.57
C GLY A 81 -14.43 -12.39 3.16
N TYR A 82 -14.74 -11.47 2.24
CA TYR A 82 -13.84 -10.36 1.92
C TYR A 82 -13.56 -9.45 3.12
N HIS A 83 -14.59 -9.06 3.88
CA HIS A 83 -14.41 -8.21 5.06
C HIS A 83 -13.65 -8.93 6.18
N GLN A 84 -13.90 -10.22 6.38
CA GLN A 84 -13.15 -11.05 7.31
C GLN A 84 -11.66 -11.11 6.92
N TRP A 85 -11.38 -11.53 5.69
CA TRP A 85 -10.01 -11.57 5.17
C TRP A 85 -9.29 -10.23 5.32
N ARG A 86 -9.93 -9.12 4.94
CA ARG A 86 -9.30 -7.79 5.04
C ARG A 86 -8.94 -7.42 6.48
N THR A 87 -9.77 -7.82 7.45
CA THR A 87 -9.56 -7.56 8.88
C THR A 87 -8.41 -8.38 9.43
N GLU A 88 -8.38 -9.69 9.12
CA GLU A 88 -7.32 -10.59 9.52
C GLU A 88 -5.99 -10.24 8.84
N LEU A 89 -6.02 -9.84 7.56
CA LEU A 89 -4.85 -9.39 6.81
C LEU A 89 -4.22 -8.13 7.41
N ASN A 90 -5.02 -7.14 7.78
CA ASN A 90 -4.52 -5.93 8.44
C ASN A 90 -3.85 -6.25 9.78
N LYS A 91 -4.45 -7.17 10.56
CA LYS A 91 -3.86 -7.64 11.82
C LYS A 91 -2.54 -8.38 11.57
N PHE A 92 -2.51 -9.27 10.58
CA PHE A 92 -1.31 -10.00 10.19
C PHE A 92 -0.16 -9.06 9.80
N HIS A 93 -0.38 -8.04 8.96
CA HIS A 93 0.65 -7.08 8.60
C HIS A 93 1.16 -6.30 9.82
N ALA A 94 0.25 -5.86 10.70
CA ALA A 94 0.59 -5.12 11.92
C ALA A 94 1.42 -5.99 12.88
N ASP A 95 1.00 -7.23 13.14
CA ASP A 95 1.72 -8.14 14.03
C ASP A 95 3.10 -8.49 13.43
N THR A 96 3.18 -8.74 12.11
CA THR A 96 4.44 -9.05 11.41
C THR A 96 5.44 -7.90 11.49
N VAL A 97 5.02 -6.66 11.19
CA VAL A 97 5.94 -5.51 11.27
C VAL A 97 6.36 -5.24 12.72
N ALA A 98 5.49 -5.48 13.70
CA ALA A 98 5.84 -5.31 15.11
C ALA A 98 7.02 -6.20 15.51
N ASP A 99 6.97 -7.48 15.14
CA ASP A 99 8.03 -8.45 15.43
C ASP A 99 9.36 -8.07 14.77
N LEU A 100 9.33 -7.57 13.52
CA LEU A 100 10.53 -7.14 12.82
C LEU A 100 11.14 -5.89 13.46
N LEU A 101 10.32 -4.92 13.87
CA LEU A 101 10.79 -3.71 14.54
C LEU A 101 11.36 -3.99 15.94
N ALA A 102 10.75 -4.92 16.69
CA ALA A 102 11.30 -5.38 17.96
C ALA A 102 12.69 -6.02 17.77
N LYS A 103 12.85 -6.89 16.75
CA LYS A 103 14.15 -7.46 16.38
C LYS A 103 15.17 -6.40 15.93
N ALA A 104 14.69 -5.31 15.32
CA ALA A 104 15.54 -4.18 14.95
C ALA A 104 15.99 -3.33 16.14
N GLY A 105 15.32 -3.45 17.30
CA GLY A 105 15.65 -2.75 18.54
C GLY A 105 14.85 -1.47 18.77
N TYR A 106 13.66 -1.35 18.17
CA TYR A 106 12.75 -0.23 18.44
C TYR A 106 11.95 -0.44 19.74
N GLU A 107 11.69 0.66 20.44
CA GLU A 107 10.85 0.69 21.64
C GLU A 107 9.36 0.54 21.30
N ASN A 108 8.58 0.07 22.28
CA ASN A 108 7.15 -0.22 22.11
C ASN A 108 6.31 0.97 21.62
N THR A 109 6.69 2.21 21.95
CA THR A 109 5.98 3.42 21.50
C THR A 109 6.14 3.63 19.99
N PHE A 110 7.33 3.41 19.45
CA PHE A 110 7.61 3.48 18.02
C PHE A 110 6.90 2.35 17.27
N ILE A 111 6.97 1.13 17.81
CA ILE A 111 6.29 -0.05 17.25
C ILE A 111 4.77 0.20 17.21
N ALA A 112 4.17 0.70 18.30
CA ALA A 112 2.75 0.99 18.36
C ALA A 112 2.30 1.99 17.27
N ARG A 113 3.11 3.03 17.01
CA ARG A 113 2.85 4.01 15.96
C ARG A 113 2.84 3.36 14.57
N VAL A 114 3.88 2.61 14.22
CA VAL A 114 4.00 1.94 12.91
C VAL A 114 2.88 0.91 12.70
N THR A 115 2.63 0.08 13.71
CA THR A 115 1.60 -0.98 13.64
C THR A 115 0.18 -0.42 13.52
N GLN A 116 -0.09 0.75 14.10
CA GLN A 116 -1.37 1.44 13.93
C GLN A 116 -1.61 1.84 12.47
N ALA A 117 -0.59 2.41 11.82
CA ALA A 117 -0.64 2.81 10.41
C ALA A 117 -0.78 1.58 9.49
N VAL A 118 0.08 0.57 9.66
CA VAL A 118 0.08 -0.66 8.83
C VAL A 118 -1.23 -1.44 8.99
N GLY A 119 -1.77 -1.50 10.21
CA GLY A 119 -3.07 -2.12 10.50
C GLY A 119 -4.28 -1.35 9.98
N LYS A 120 -4.08 -0.21 9.30
CA LYS A 120 -5.11 0.67 8.74
C LYS A 120 -6.13 1.16 9.77
N LYS A 121 -5.69 1.39 11.01
CA LYS A 121 -6.58 1.83 12.10
C LYS A 121 -6.81 3.34 12.03
N SER A 122 -8.04 3.77 12.29
CA SER A 122 -8.39 5.19 12.41
C SER A 122 -8.09 6.03 11.16
N LEU A 123 -8.39 5.49 9.97
CA LEU A 123 -8.31 6.27 8.73
C LEU A 123 -9.10 7.59 8.86
N LYS A 124 -8.57 8.68 8.30
CA LYS A 124 -9.04 10.07 8.41
C LYS A 124 -8.77 10.78 9.73
N THR A 125 -8.49 10.07 10.82
CA THR A 125 -8.21 10.69 12.13
C THR A 125 -6.80 10.43 12.65
N ASN A 126 -6.11 9.42 12.13
CA ASN A 126 -4.68 9.20 12.34
C ASN A 126 -3.90 9.68 11.11
N PRO A 127 -3.02 10.70 11.25
CA PRO A 127 -2.20 11.22 10.14
C PRO A 127 -1.28 10.18 9.49
N ASP A 128 -0.69 9.26 10.27
CA ASP A 128 0.20 8.23 9.73
C ASP A 128 -0.58 7.20 8.89
N THR A 129 -1.76 6.79 9.36
CA THR A 129 -2.65 5.92 8.59
C THR A 129 -3.12 6.61 7.31
N GLN A 130 -3.45 7.90 7.38
CA GLN A 130 -3.87 8.67 6.21
C GLN A 130 -2.74 8.77 5.18
N LEU A 131 -1.53 9.13 5.61
CA LEU A 131 -0.37 9.23 4.73
C LEU A 131 -0.03 7.89 4.07
N LEU A 132 -0.13 6.78 4.81
CA LEU A 132 0.08 5.44 4.26
C LEU A 132 -1.02 5.05 3.25
N GLU A 133 -2.29 5.40 3.49
CA GLU A 133 -3.37 5.19 2.51
C GLU A 133 -3.22 6.07 1.26
N ASP A 134 -2.76 7.32 1.41
CA ASP A 134 -2.48 8.20 0.29
C ASP A 134 -1.44 7.57 -0.64
N VAL A 135 -0.29 7.16 -0.08
CA VAL A 135 0.78 6.50 -0.84
C VAL A 135 0.29 5.20 -1.48
N ALA A 136 -0.48 4.38 -0.76
CA ALA A 136 -1.03 3.15 -1.31
C ALA A 136 -1.99 3.40 -2.48
N GLY A 137 -2.82 4.45 -2.40
CA GLY A 137 -3.73 4.87 -3.46
C GLY A 137 -2.97 5.37 -4.70
N LEU A 138 -1.97 6.21 -4.51
CA LEU A 138 -1.10 6.71 -5.58
C LEU A 138 -0.38 5.57 -6.31
N VAL A 139 0.23 4.65 -5.55
CA VAL A 139 0.91 3.46 -6.10
C VAL A 139 -0.05 2.56 -6.86
N PHE A 140 -1.26 2.35 -6.33
CA PHE A 140 -2.27 1.56 -7.02
C PHE A 140 -2.65 2.17 -8.37
N LEU A 141 -2.93 3.48 -8.41
CA LEU A 141 -3.31 4.19 -9.64
C LEU A 141 -2.19 4.16 -10.69
N GLU A 142 -0.93 4.32 -10.28
CA GLU A 142 0.21 4.40 -11.20
C GLU A 142 0.70 3.04 -11.70
N HIS A 143 0.68 2.00 -10.85
CA HIS A 143 1.35 0.73 -11.15
C HIS A 143 0.42 -0.47 -11.30
N TYR A 144 -0.78 -0.45 -10.73
CA TYR A 144 -1.60 -1.66 -10.58
C TYR A 144 -3.00 -1.54 -11.18
N LEU A 145 -3.52 -0.33 -11.38
CA LEU A 145 -4.89 -0.13 -11.86
C LEU A 145 -5.13 -0.76 -13.23
N LEU A 146 -4.16 -0.66 -14.15
CA LEU A 146 -4.30 -1.20 -15.51
C LEU A 146 -4.37 -2.73 -15.50
N ASP A 147 -3.46 -3.39 -14.80
CA ASP A 147 -3.45 -4.86 -14.71
C ASP A 147 -4.70 -5.35 -13.98
N PHE A 148 -5.10 -4.66 -12.90
CA PHE A 148 -6.34 -4.97 -12.20
C PHE A 148 -7.58 -4.81 -13.09
N ALA A 149 -7.57 -3.86 -14.03
CA ALA A 149 -8.63 -3.73 -15.02
C ALA A 149 -8.64 -4.90 -16.03
N GLY A 150 -7.45 -5.38 -16.43
CA GLY A 150 -7.31 -6.56 -17.28
C GLY A 150 -7.75 -7.87 -16.62
N GLU A 151 -7.62 -7.98 -15.29
CA GLU A 151 -8.10 -9.13 -14.50
C GLU A 151 -9.63 -9.18 -14.36
N HIS A 152 -10.32 -8.05 -14.60
CA HIS A 152 -11.77 -7.91 -14.43
C HIS A 152 -12.48 -7.36 -15.69
N PRO A 153 -12.40 -8.07 -16.85
CA PRO A 153 -13.06 -7.64 -18.08
C PRO A 153 -14.59 -7.66 -17.98
N GLU A 154 -15.15 -8.34 -16.97
CA GLU A 154 -16.58 -8.39 -16.70
C GLU A 154 -17.15 -7.12 -16.05
N TYR A 155 -16.29 -6.20 -15.59
CA TYR A 155 -16.74 -4.95 -14.97
C TYR A 155 -17.11 -3.91 -16.02
N ASP A 156 -18.32 -3.37 -15.88
CA ASP A 156 -18.77 -2.23 -16.67
C ASP A 156 -18.13 -0.91 -16.21
N GLU A 157 -18.34 0.14 -16.99
CA GLU A 157 -17.81 1.47 -16.71
C GLU A 157 -18.26 1.99 -15.34
N GLN A 158 -19.53 1.78 -14.96
CA GLN A 158 -20.07 2.23 -13.68
C GLN A 158 -19.37 1.55 -12.51
N LYS A 159 -19.11 0.24 -12.62
CA LYS A 159 -18.36 -0.51 -11.62
C LYS A 159 -16.94 0.03 -11.46
N TRP A 160 -16.29 0.39 -12.56
CA TRP A 160 -14.96 1.00 -12.51
C TRP A 160 -14.96 2.40 -11.89
N LEU A 161 -15.93 3.25 -12.24
CA LEU A 161 -16.13 4.55 -11.61
C LEU A 161 -16.29 4.40 -10.09
N ASP A 162 -17.10 3.43 -9.64
CA ASP A 162 -17.31 3.15 -8.23
C ASP A 162 -16.02 2.70 -7.52
N ILE A 163 -15.19 1.88 -8.18
CA ILE A 163 -13.90 1.43 -7.63
C ILE A 163 -12.94 2.61 -7.50
N ILE A 164 -12.79 3.43 -8.55
CA ILE A 164 -11.91 4.61 -8.54
C ILE A 164 -12.38 5.60 -7.47
N ARG A 165 -13.68 5.87 -7.36
CA ARG A 165 -14.26 6.72 -6.31
C ARG A 165 -13.98 6.19 -4.91
N ARG A 166 -14.05 4.87 -4.70
CA ARG A 166 -13.72 4.26 -3.40
C ARG A 166 -12.26 4.42 -3.03
N ILE A 167 -11.35 4.45 -4.00
CA ILE A 167 -9.92 4.75 -3.77
C ILE A 167 -9.78 6.24 -3.46
N TRP A 168 -10.31 7.10 -4.31
CA TRP A 168 -10.30 8.56 -4.15
C TRP A 168 -10.80 9.02 -2.78
N ASN A 169 -11.94 8.49 -2.32
CA ASN A 169 -12.57 8.87 -1.04
C ASN A 169 -11.81 8.44 0.22
N LYS A 170 -10.78 7.59 0.08
CA LYS A 170 -9.86 7.23 1.16
C LYS A 170 -8.64 8.13 1.21
N MET A 171 -8.33 8.80 0.12
CA MET A 171 -7.15 9.66 -0.03
C MET A 171 -7.46 11.08 0.49
N SER A 172 -6.41 11.78 0.91
CA SER A 172 -6.49 13.16 1.36
C SER A 172 -6.62 14.13 0.18
N ALA A 173 -7.03 15.37 0.48
CA ALA A 173 -7.06 16.44 -0.51
C ALA A 173 -5.67 16.74 -1.10
N GLN A 174 -4.60 16.55 -0.32
CA GLN A 174 -3.22 16.72 -0.81
C GLN A 174 -2.89 15.65 -1.85
N ALA A 175 -3.28 14.39 -1.63
CA ALA A 175 -3.08 13.32 -2.59
C ALA A 175 -3.91 13.54 -3.86
N HIS A 176 -5.13 14.06 -3.74
CA HIS A 176 -5.95 14.47 -4.89
C HIS A 176 -5.23 15.54 -5.73
N GLN A 177 -4.72 16.58 -5.09
CA GLN A 177 -3.95 17.63 -5.76
C GLN A 177 -2.69 17.06 -6.43
N PHE A 178 -2.01 16.13 -5.77
CA PHE A 178 -0.82 15.48 -6.30
C PHE A 178 -1.11 14.72 -7.61
N ILE A 179 -2.25 14.02 -7.67
CA ILE A 179 -2.73 13.34 -8.89
C ILE A 179 -3.08 14.37 -9.97
N LEU A 180 -3.88 15.39 -9.63
CA LEU A 180 -4.37 16.38 -10.59
C LEU A 180 -3.24 17.26 -11.16
N ALA A 181 -2.17 17.46 -10.41
CA ALA A 181 -0.96 18.15 -10.87
C ALA A 181 -0.06 17.29 -11.77
N GLY A 182 -0.41 16.02 -12.00
CA GLY A 182 0.34 15.13 -12.90
C GLY A 182 1.62 14.57 -12.30
N HIS A 183 1.74 14.49 -10.97
CA HIS A 183 2.94 13.95 -10.31
C HIS A 183 3.00 12.41 -10.30
N ILE A 184 1.93 11.75 -10.77
CA ILE A 184 1.92 10.31 -11.06
C ILE A 184 1.52 10.05 -12.51
N ARG A 185 2.04 8.97 -13.08
CA ARG A 185 1.67 8.49 -14.41
C ARG A 185 0.38 7.67 -14.32
N LEU A 186 -0.70 8.19 -14.87
CA LEU A 186 -1.93 7.42 -15.02
C LEU A 186 -1.88 6.57 -16.31
N PRO A 187 -2.50 5.38 -16.34
CA PRO A 187 -2.62 4.61 -17.57
C PRO A 187 -3.50 5.35 -18.59
N ASP A 188 -2.97 5.57 -19.80
CA ASP A 188 -3.61 6.39 -20.84
C ASP A 188 -5.03 5.91 -21.17
N SER A 189 -5.25 4.59 -21.20
CA SER A 189 -6.55 3.97 -21.49
C SER A 189 -7.61 4.24 -20.42
N LEU A 190 -7.22 4.55 -19.18
CA LEU A 190 -8.16 4.81 -18.07
C LEU A 190 -8.14 6.28 -17.61
N ALA A 191 -7.31 7.13 -18.22
CA ALA A 191 -7.16 8.53 -17.80
C ALA A 191 -8.48 9.32 -17.86
N ALA A 192 -9.30 9.09 -18.89
CA ALA A 192 -10.62 9.72 -19.01
C ALA A 192 -11.58 9.27 -17.89
N LEU A 193 -11.59 7.95 -17.60
CA LEU A 193 -12.41 7.35 -16.56
C LEU A 193 -12.03 7.86 -15.17
N ILE A 194 -10.73 8.00 -14.90
CA ILE A 194 -10.23 8.56 -13.64
C ILE A 194 -10.67 10.02 -13.51
N LYS A 195 -10.52 10.84 -14.56
CA LYS A 195 -10.98 12.24 -14.55
C LYS A 195 -12.48 12.36 -14.29
N GLN A 196 -13.29 11.51 -14.92
CA GLN A 196 -14.73 11.46 -14.69
C GLN A 196 -15.06 11.05 -13.25
N ALA A 197 -14.38 10.04 -12.72
CA ALA A 197 -14.61 9.54 -11.36
C ALA A 197 -14.38 10.62 -10.29
N VAL A 198 -13.47 11.57 -10.52
CA VAL A 198 -13.01 12.56 -9.54
C VAL A 198 -13.57 13.98 -9.74
N SER A 199 -14.36 14.20 -10.79
CA SER A 199 -14.96 15.51 -11.10
C SER A 199 -16.40 15.67 -10.56
N GLU A 200 -16.96 14.61 -9.95
CA GLU A 200 -18.29 14.55 -9.33
C GLU A 200 -18.16 14.37 -7.81
#